data_AF-A0A942J377-F1
#
_entry.id   AF-A0A942J377-F1
#
_cell.length_a   1.000
_cell.length_b   1.000
_cell.length_c   1.000
_cell.angle_alpha   90.00
_cell.angle_beta   90.00
_cell.angle_gamma   90.00
#
_symmetry.space_group_name_H-M   'P 1'
#
loop_
_entity.id
_entity.type
_entity.pdbx_description
1 polymer ?
#
loop_
_entity_poly.entity_id
_entity_poly.type
_entity_poly.pdbx_seq_one_letter_code
_entity_poly.pdbx_strand_id
1 'polypeptide(L)'
;MIDNIVIVLGDQLSPKVPSLKSTDQSNSVILIAEVRSEATYVKHHKKKIAFLFSAMRHFADELRGAGWTVRYIRLDDPENSGSLGGFSWTLLRPGTGRNKI
;
A
#
# COMPACT_ATOMS: atom_id res chain seq x y z
N MET A 1 -7.13 5.07 18.49
CA MET A 1 -7.72 5.62 17.25
C MET A 1 -6.62 5.51 16.19
N ILE A 2 -6.93 5.22 14.93
CA ILE A 2 -5.88 5.27 13.89
C ILE A 2 -5.80 6.74 13.48
N ASP A 3 -4.65 7.36 13.66
CA ASP A 3 -4.45 8.81 13.49
C ASP A 3 -3.37 9.09 12.43
N ASN A 4 -2.61 8.07 12.04
CA ASN A 4 -1.49 8.19 11.11
C ASN A 4 -1.62 7.21 9.92
N ILE A 5 -1.25 7.71 8.73
CA ILE A 5 -1.08 6.89 7.53
C ILE A 5 0.38 6.94 7.14
N VAL A 6 0.99 5.77 7.00
CA VAL A 6 2.32 5.63 6.40
C VAL A 6 2.14 5.08 4.99
N ILE A 7 2.41 5.90 3.99
CA ILE A 7 2.39 5.47 2.59
C ILE A 7 3.73 4.80 2.28
N VAL A 8 3.69 3.60 1.72
CA VAL A 8 4.86 2.92 1.18
C VAL A 8 4.69 2.72 -0.31
N LEU A 9 5.65 3.25 -1.07
CA LEU A 9 5.72 3.12 -2.52
C LEU A 9 6.53 1.89 -2.96
N GLY A 10 6.37 1.49 -4.22
CA GLY A 10 7.02 0.29 -4.75
C GLY A 10 8.55 0.34 -4.78
N ASP A 11 9.15 1.53 -4.71
CA ASP A 11 10.59 1.76 -4.63
C ASP A 11 11.12 1.81 -3.17
N GLN A 12 10.22 1.79 -2.17
CA GLN A 12 10.54 1.93 -0.75
C GLN A 12 10.40 0.62 0.04
N LEU A 13 10.50 -0.53 -0.62
CA LEU A 13 10.27 -1.86 -0.02
C LEU A 13 11.45 -2.31 0.85
N SER A 14 11.64 -1.64 1.98
CA SER A 14 12.68 -1.99 2.96
C SER A 14 12.11 -1.95 4.38
N PRO A 15 12.36 -2.98 5.20
CA PRO A 15 11.93 -3.00 6.61
C PRO A 15 12.61 -1.90 7.45
N LYS A 16 13.70 -1.31 6.94
CA LYS A 16 14.48 -0.26 7.62
C LYS A 16 14.03 1.15 7.25
N VAL A 17 12.93 1.31 6.52
CA VAL A 17 12.43 2.63 6.12
C VAL A 17 12.22 3.50 7.36
N PRO A 18 12.79 4.72 7.41
CA PRO A 18 12.68 5.61 8.56
C PRO A 18 11.23 5.86 8.99
N SER A 19 10.30 5.93 8.02
CA SER A 19 8.86 6.11 8.22
C SER A 19 8.20 5.02 9.08
N LEU A 20 8.81 3.84 9.20
CA LEU A 20 8.32 2.76 10.07
C LEU A 20 8.95 2.77 11.47
N LYS A 21 10.13 3.38 11.63
CA LYS A 21 10.86 3.40 12.91
C LYS A 21 10.34 4.42 13.91
N SER A 22 9.79 5.53 13.44
CA SER A 22 9.27 6.62 14.28
C SER A 22 7.75 6.57 14.47
N THR A 23 7.10 5.50 14.02
CA THR A 23 5.65 5.40 13.93
C THR A 23 5.13 4.39 14.94
N ASP A 24 4.13 4.79 15.74
CA ASP A 24 3.46 3.90 16.67
C ASP A 24 2.53 2.94 15.92
N GLN A 25 2.83 1.64 16.02
CA GLN A 25 2.07 0.58 15.35
C GLN A 25 0.59 0.55 15.76
N SER A 26 0.26 0.98 16.99
CA SER A 26 -1.09 0.88 17.53
C SER A 26 -2.05 1.94 17.00
N ASN A 27 -1.53 3.03 16.45
CA ASN A 27 -2.32 4.17 15.94
C ASN A 27 -2.09 4.43 14.43
N SER A 28 -1.45 3.51 13.73
CA SER A 28 -0.99 3.72 12.36
C SER A 28 -1.42 2.63 11.41
N VAL A 29 -1.74 3.03 10.18
CA VAL A 29 -1.99 2.11 9.07
C VAL A 29 -0.95 2.31 7.97
N ILE A 30 -0.36 1.21 7.51
CA ILE A 30 0.50 1.23 6.32
C ILE A 30 -0.38 1.09 5.09
N LEU A 31 -0.31 2.06 4.19
CA LEU A 31 -0.96 2.00 2.89
C LEU A 31 0.06 1.63 1.81
N ILE A 32 -0.23 0.54 1.10
CA ILE A 32 0.50 0.12 -0.10
C ILE A 32 -0.51 0.03 -1.25
N ALA A 33 -0.25 0.71 -2.36
CA ALA A 33 -1.16 0.73 -3.50
C ALA A 33 -0.43 0.45 -4.82
N GLU A 34 -0.95 -0.50 -5.62
CA GLU A 34 -0.51 -0.73 -6.99
C GLU A 34 -1.04 0.40 -7.89
N VAL A 35 -0.24 1.44 -8.11
CA VAL A 35 -0.67 2.62 -8.88
C VAL A 35 -0.13 2.54 -10.32
N ARG A 36 -1.05 2.59 -11.30
CA ARG A 36 -0.67 2.52 -12.72
C ARG A 36 0.18 3.70 -13.17
N SER A 37 -0.16 4.93 -12.73
CA SER A 37 0.56 6.15 -13.13
C SER A 37 2.05 6.08 -12.78
N GLU A 38 2.38 5.56 -11.60
CA GLU A 38 3.76 5.32 -11.13
C GLU A 38 4.45 4.20 -11.94
N ALA A 39 3.71 3.12 -12.24
CA ALA A 39 4.24 1.98 -13.00
C ALA A 39 4.43 2.24 -14.50
N THR A 40 3.78 3.27 -15.06
CA THR A 40 3.78 3.60 -16.50
C THR A 40 4.45 4.93 -16.85
N TYR A 41 4.98 5.69 -15.89
CA TYR A 41 5.64 6.99 -16.13
C TYR A 41 6.80 6.91 -17.17
N VAL A 42 7.35 5.72 -17.37
CA VAL A 42 8.28 5.39 -18.45
C VAL A 42 7.86 4.06 -19.06
N LYS A 43 8.14 3.83 -20.37
CA LYS A 43 7.87 2.56 -21.07
C LYS A 43 8.59 1.40 -20.38
N HIS A 44 7.96 0.82 -19.38
CA HIS A 44 8.49 -0.33 -18.68
C HIS A 44 8.01 -1.62 -19.35
N HIS A 45 8.96 -2.55 -19.55
CA HIS A 45 8.67 -3.89 -20.03
C HIS A 45 7.75 -4.59 -19.02
N LYS A 46 6.71 -5.31 -19.47
CA LYS A 46 5.66 -5.95 -18.63
C LYS A 46 6.23 -6.74 -17.44
N LYS A 47 7.39 -7.38 -17.63
CA LYS A 47 8.13 -8.14 -16.60
C LYS A 47 8.55 -7.28 -15.39
N LYS A 48 8.97 -6.02 -15.59
CA LYS A 48 9.39 -5.12 -14.50
C LYS A 48 8.20 -4.76 -13.60
N ILE A 49 7.04 -4.50 -14.20
CA ILE A 49 5.81 -4.18 -13.48
C ILE A 49 5.33 -5.38 -12.67
N ALA A 50 5.32 -6.57 -13.27
CA ALA A 50 4.96 -7.81 -12.58
C ALA A 50 5.91 -8.10 -11.40
N PHE A 51 7.21 -7.91 -11.59
CA PHE A 51 8.21 -8.05 -10.53
C PHE A 51 7.96 -7.06 -9.38
N LEU A 52 7.73 -5.79 -9.69
CA LEU A 52 7.48 -4.75 -8.70
C LEU A 52 6.24 -5.06 -7.86
N PHE A 53 5.11 -5.42 -8.49
CA PHE A 53 3.90 -5.79 -7.76
C PHE A 53 4.08 -7.04 -6.91
N SER A 54 4.83 -8.04 -7.39
CA SER A 54 5.16 -9.21 -6.58
C SER A 54 5.95 -8.81 -5.32
N ALA A 55 6.96 -7.95 -5.47
CA ALA A 55 7.75 -7.47 -4.34
C ALA A 55 6.88 -6.68 -3.33
N MET A 56 5.99 -5.80 -3.83
CA MET A 56 5.07 -5.03 -2.98
C MET A 56 4.13 -5.94 -2.17
N ARG A 57 3.61 -7.00 -2.78
CA ARG A 57 2.73 -7.97 -2.10
C ARG A 57 3.46 -8.71 -1.00
N HIS A 58 4.66 -9.23 -1.30
CA HIS A 58 5.48 -9.93 -0.31
C HIS A 58 5.87 -9.01 0.86
N PHE A 59 6.20 -7.75 0.58
CA PHE A 59 6.51 -6.77 1.62
C PHE A 59 5.29 -6.44 2.49
N ALA A 60 4.10 -6.37 1.90
CA ALA A 60 2.87 -6.18 2.66
C ALA A 60 2.63 -7.34 3.65
N ASP A 61 2.90 -8.58 3.22
CA ASP A 61 2.77 -9.77 4.07
C ASP A 61 3.85 -9.82 5.16
N GLU A 62 5.08 -9.42 4.85
CA GLU A 62 6.15 -9.26 5.85
C GLU A 62 5.74 -8.27 6.94
N LEU A 63 5.20 -7.11 6.56
CA LEU A 63 4.73 -6.10 7.51
C LEU A 63 3.56 -6.59 8.38
N ARG A 64 2.61 -7.31 7.79
CA ARG A 64 1.52 -7.96 8.56
C ARG A 64 2.07 -8.96 9.56
N GLY A 65 3.03 -9.79 9.15
CA GLY A 65 3.72 -10.74 10.03
C GLY A 65 4.48 -10.06 11.17
N ALA A 66 4.97 -8.84 10.94
CA ALA A 66 5.61 -8.00 11.94
C ALA A 66 4.62 -7.20 12.83
N GLY A 67 3.31 -7.44 12.72
CA GLY A 67 2.28 -6.85 13.57
C GLY A 67 1.72 -5.52 13.08
N TRP A 68 2.08 -5.06 11.88
CA TRP A 68 1.54 -3.82 11.33
C TRP A 68 0.12 -4.01 10.77
N THR A 69 -0.72 -2.99 10.94
CA THR A 69 -1.97 -2.90 10.18
C THR A 69 -1.67 -2.43 8.76
N VAL A 70 -1.82 -3.32 7.78
CA VAL A 70 -1.53 -3.02 6.37
C VAL A 70 -2.82 -2.99 5.54
N ARG A 71 -3.03 -1.89 4.81
CA ARG A 71 -4.03 -1.76 3.74
C ARG A 71 -3.30 -1.85 2.40
N TYR A 72 -3.66 -2.88 1.64
CA TYR A 72 -3.09 -3.13 0.32
C TYR A 72 -4.17 -2.95 -0.73
N ILE A 73 -3.96 -2.01 -1.65
CA ILE A 73 -4.89 -1.73 -2.76
C ILE A 73 -4.28 -2.27 -4.04
N ARG A 74 -4.96 -3.24 -4.65
CA ARG A 74 -4.49 -3.88 -5.90
C ARG A 74 -4.84 -3.03 -7.11
N LEU A 75 -4.17 -3.28 -8.23
CA LEU A 75 -4.37 -2.53 -9.47
C LEU A 75 -5.78 -2.70 -10.04
N ASP A 76 -6.39 -3.86 -9.79
CA ASP A 76 -7.73 -4.26 -10.19
C ASP A 76 -8.80 -3.96 -9.12
N ASP A 77 -8.41 -3.34 -8.01
CA ASP A 77 -9.34 -2.98 -6.95
C ASP A 77 -10.29 -1.87 -7.44
N PRO A 78 -11.62 -2.04 -7.32
CA PRO A 78 -12.59 -1.02 -7.71
C PRO A 78 -12.46 0.29 -6.92
N GLU A 79 -11.80 0.27 -5.76
CA GLU A 79 -11.49 1.47 -4.95
C GLU A 79 -10.13 2.09 -5.32
N ASN A 80 -9.41 1.54 -6.30
CA ASN A 80 -8.17 2.11 -6.79
C ASN A 80 -8.43 3.34 -7.67
N SER A 81 -8.15 4.52 -7.12
CA SER A 81 -8.28 5.81 -7.83
C SER A 81 -7.24 6.02 -8.94
N GLY A 82 -6.32 5.08 -9.16
CA GLY A 82 -5.27 5.17 -10.18
C GLY A 82 -4.18 6.20 -9.89
N SER A 83 -4.24 6.88 -8.74
CA SER A 83 -3.26 7.85 -8.24
C SER A 83 -3.27 7.91 -6.70
N LEU A 84 -2.13 8.23 -6.09
CA LEU A 84 -1.95 8.31 -4.63
C LEU A 84 -2.81 9.39 -3.96
N GLY A 85 -3.14 10.48 -4.68
CA GLY A 85 -3.97 11.58 -4.16
C GLY A 85 -5.47 11.30 -4.13
N GLY A 86 -5.93 10.21 -4.75
CA GLY A 86 -7.36 9.86 -4.79
C GLY A 86 -7.85 9.05 -3.59
N PHE A 87 -6.95 8.62 -2.70
CA PHE A 87 -7.34 7.83 -1.53
C PHE A 87 -7.91 8.75 -0.44
N SER A 88 -9.21 8.61 -0.18
CA SER A 88 -9.85 9.27 0.95
C SER A 88 -9.55 8.53 2.25
N TRP A 89 -9.26 9.29 3.31
CA TRP A 89 -9.09 8.74 4.67
C TRP A 89 -10.27 7.86 5.12
N THR A 90 -11.48 8.17 4.66
CA THR A 90 -12.69 7.39 4.95
C THR A 90 -12.61 5.96 4.41
N LEU A 91 -11.95 5.75 3.26
CA LEU A 91 -11.82 4.42 2.63
C LEU A 91 -10.78 3.56 3.35
N LEU A 92 -9.78 4.18 3.99
CA LEU A 92 -8.64 3.50 4.60
C LEU A 92 -8.91 2.95 6.01
N ARG A 93 -10.13 3.16 6.54
CA ARG A 93 -10.54 2.64 7.85
C ARG A 93 -10.58 1.11 7.85
N PRO A 94 -10.24 0.46 8.97
CA PRO A 94 -10.64 -0.94 9.20
C PRO A 94 -12.16 -1.09 9.18
N GLY A 95 -12.66 -1.94 8.27
CA GLY A 95 -14.09 -2.28 8.18
C GLY A 95 -14.88 -1.64 7.03
N THR A 96 -14.26 -0.80 6.19
CA THR A 96 -14.95 -0.16 5.03
C THR A 96 -14.95 -0.99 3.74
N GLY A 97 -14.26 -2.13 3.71
CA GLY A 97 -14.34 -3.04 2.57
C GLY A 97 -15.76 -3.57 2.46
N ARG A 98 -16.53 -3.09 1.47
CA ARG A 98 -17.82 -3.68 1.12
C ARG A 98 -17.57 -5.13 0.74
N ASN A 99 -17.85 -6.03 1.67
CA ASN A 99 -18.04 -7.44 1.41
C ASN A 99 -19.17 -7.56 0.39
N LYS A 100 -18.83 -7.75 -0.89
CA LYS A 100 -19.82 -8.07 -1.92
C LYS A 100 -19.91 -9.59 -2.00
N ILE A 101 -20.95 -10.09 -1.33
CA ILE A 101 -21.72 -11.29 -1.71
C ILE A 101 -22.02 -11.30 -3.21
#